data_AF-A0A510HF09-F1
#
_entry.id   AF-A0A510HF09-F1
#
_cell.length_a   1.000
_cell.length_b   1.000
_cell.length_c   1.000
_cell.angle_alpha   90.00
_cell.angle_beta   90.00
_cell.angle_gamma   90.00
#
_symmetry.space_group_name_H-M   'P 1'
#
loop_
_entity.id
_entity.type
_entity.pdbx_description
1 polymer ?
#
loop_
_entity_poly.entity_id
_entity_poly.type
_entity_poly.pdbx_seq_one_letter_code
_entity_poly.pdbx_strand_id
1 'polypeptide(L)'
;MAFLWRGRAGALLAGLLLSSALLAALGARSPGAEERGSAGPPPGKPVFSLFLSDPENVRDFREEFALDRRQMGRVLGAVRREEAALGRLQAESERLVSAAGEVPVERIRDHIARSGYNTRVRAVVEATRAEILAHLPPGSGEGLDGWVEREWSVERRRARAESTHWLASTGVTCRVYATWYRGHTRYEVALPHQKLKFDGGYRVRISHQGRSAWAPVKEVGPWNTRDNYWQSRRYRDMWDDLPRCVPEAQAAYFEDYNGGKDQFGREVLNPAGVDLTLAVAGRMGIKRKLQNRGVIRVYVHYPWVQR
;
A
#
# COMPACT_ATOMS: atom_id res chain seq x y z
N MET A 1 -54.50 42.55 -10.63
CA MET A 1 -53.78 43.80 -10.31
C MET A 1 -52.28 43.49 -10.32
N ALA A 2 -51.48 43.52 -11.39
CA ALA A 2 -51.47 44.26 -12.65
C ALA A 2 -51.69 45.75 -12.48
N PHE A 3 -50.61 46.54 -12.68
CA PHE A 3 -50.51 47.87 -13.32
C PHE A 3 -49.25 48.56 -12.77
N LEU A 4 -48.15 48.68 -13.52
CA LEU A 4 -47.73 49.80 -14.40
C LEU A 4 -46.23 50.01 -14.08
N TRP A 5 -45.31 50.49 -14.91
CA TRP A 5 -45.36 51.24 -16.16
C TRP A 5 -43.93 51.30 -16.74
N ARG A 6 -43.85 51.39 -18.07
CA ARG A 6 -42.99 52.25 -18.93
C ARG A 6 -41.56 52.62 -18.44
N GLY A 7 -40.53 52.57 -19.28
CA GLY A 7 -40.46 52.39 -20.72
C GLY A 7 -39.25 53.11 -21.32
N ARG A 8 -39.03 52.88 -22.63
CA ARG A 8 -38.20 53.65 -23.59
C ARG A 8 -36.68 53.65 -23.31
N ALA A 9 -35.78 53.74 -24.29
CA ALA A 9 -35.76 53.53 -25.73
C ALA A 9 -34.29 53.75 -26.13
N GLY A 10 -33.83 53.03 -27.16
CA GLY A 10 -32.90 53.63 -28.13
C GLY A 10 -31.42 53.23 -28.08
N ALA A 11 -30.94 52.95 -29.30
CA ALA A 11 -29.58 53.08 -29.84
C ALA A 11 -28.61 51.89 -29.73
N LEU A 12 -28.53 51.21 -30.88
CA LEU A 12 -27.43 50.41 -31.40
C LEU A 12 -26.11 51.19 -31.44
N LEU A 13 -24.98 50.52 -31.19
CA LEU A 13 -23.87 50.39 -32.17
C LEU A 13 -22.74 49.51 -31.62
N ALA A 14 -22.02 48.93 -32.59
CA ALA A 14 -21.12 47.80 -32.53
C ALA A 14 -19.72 48.10 -31.96
N GLY A 15 -18.97 47.04 -31.68
CA GLY A 15 -17.50 47.05 -31.82
C GLY A 15 -16.72 46.52 -30.63
N LEU A 16 -15.92 45.50 -30.90
CA LEU A 16 -14.91 44.80 -30.10
C LEU A 16 -14.21 45.61 -29.00
N LEU A 17 -13.80 44.94 -27.92
CA LEU A 17 -12.37 44.68 -27.59
C LEU A 17 -12.23 43.83 -26.32
N LEU A 18 -11.41 42.77 -26.45
CA LEU A 18 -10.88 41.96 -25.35
C LEU A 18 -10.24 42.84 -24.29
N SER A 19 -10.70 42.73 -23.04
CA SER A 19 -9.95 43.23 -21.89
C SER A 19 -10.12 42.30 -20.70
N SER A 20 -8.96 41.93 -20.18
CA SER A 20 -8.68 41.04 -19.07
C SER A 20 -9.25 41.61 -17.76
N ALA A 21 -9.93 40.78 -16.97
CA ALA A 21 -10.15 41.06 -15.57
C ALA A 21 -10.11 39.75 -14.75
N LEU A 22 -9.04 39.66 -13.96
CA LEU A 22 -8.82 38.75 -12.85
C LEU A 22 -10.11 38.42 -12.08
N LEU A 23 -10.48 37.15 -12.04
CA LEU A 23 -11.26 36.59 -10.94
C LEU A 23 -10.32 35.72 -10.12
N ALA A 24 -9.85 36.32 -9.02
CA ALA A 24 -9.11 35.64 -7.97
C ALA A 24 -10.00 34.53 -7.39
N ALA A 25 -9.68 33.29 -7.73
CA ALA A 25 -10.18 32.13 -7.02
C ALA A 25 -9.60 32.16 -5.60
N LEU A 26 -10.44 32.47 -4.62
CA LEU A 26 -10.23 32.10 -3.22
C LEU A 26 -10.27 30.57 -3.13
N GLY A 27 -9.17 29.93 -3.54
CA GLY A 27 -8.89 28.55 -3.24
C GLY A 27 -8.67 28.42 -1.75
N ALA A 28 -9.62 27.75 -1.07
CA ALA A 28 -9.39 27.21 0.26
C ALA A 28 -8.16 26.30 0.19
N ARG A 29 -7.05 26.81 0.72
CA ARG A 29 -5.75 26.17 0.74
C ARG A 29 -5.80 25.13 1.85
N SER A 30 -5.95 23.86 1.50
CA SER A 30 -5.72 22.76 2.45
C SER A 30 -4.28 22.85 2.97
N PRO A 31 -4.05 22.92 4.30
CA PRO A 31 -2.71 22.86 4.84
C PRO A 31 -2.31 21.39 4.93
N GLY A 32 -1.43 20.94 4.03
CA GLY A 32 -0.89 19.58 4.08
C GLY A 32 -0.49 19.05 2.72
N ALA A 33 0.60 19.56 2.16
CA ALA A 33 1.52 18.87 1.27
C ALA A 33 2.49 19.93 0.71
N GLU A 34 3.48 20.32 1.49
CA GLU A 34 4.73 20.74 0.87
C GLU A 34 5.31 19.49 0.18
N GLU A 35 5.13 19.39 -1.14
CA GLU A 35 5.91 18.48 -1.99
C GLU A 35 7.38 18.89 -1.95
N ARG A 36 8.06 18.51 -0.87
CA ARG A 36 9.52 18.35 -0.81
C ARG A 36 9.81 16.94 -0.30
N GLY A 37 9.25 15.95 -0.97
CA GLY A 37 9.51 14.55 -0.67
C GLY A 37 10.66 14.06 -1.54
N SER A 38 11.73 13.57 -0.93
CA SER A 38 12.81 12.79 -1.56
C SER A 38 12.28 11.92 -2.72
N ALA A 39 12.97 11.89 -3.85
CA ALA A 39 12.59 11.03 -4.97
C ALA A 39 12.79 9.53 -4.63
N GLY A 40 13.60 9.20 -3.62
CA GLY A 40 13.83 7.84 -3.12
C GLY A 40 12.95 7.38 -1.95
N PRO A 41 13.05 6.08 -1.57
CA PRO A 41 12.36 5.53 -0.40
C PRO A 41 12.90 6.14 0.91
N PRO A 42 12.08 6.21 1.98
CA PRO A 42 12.58 6.55 3.30
C PRO A 42 13.74 5.61 3.73
N PRO A 43 14.76 6.12 4.43
CA PRO A 43 15.87 5.29 4.90
C PRO A 43 15.40 4.08 5.71
N GLY A 44 15.95 2.89 5.41
CA GLY A 44 15.60 1.65 6.10
C GLY A 44 14.29 1.00 5.65
N LYS A 45 13.64 1.52 4.59
CA LYS A 45 12.46 0.85 3.99
C LYS A 45 12.90 -0.37 3.17
N PRO A 46 12.33 -1.57 3.40
CA PRO A 46 12.61 -2.73 2.56
C PRO A 46 11.96 -2.55 1.18
N VAL A 47 12.77 -2.60 0.12
CA VAL A 47 12.33 -2.35 -1.26
C VAL A 47 12.67 -3.46 -2.24
N PHE A 48 13.74 -4.21 -2.00
CA PHE A 48 14.23 -5.19 -2.97
C PHE A 48 13.27 -6.35 -3.19
N SER A 49 12.55 -6.78 -2.15
CA SER A 49 11.52 -7.82 -2.27
C SER A 49 10.36 -7.39 -3.17
N LEU A 50 9.96 -6.12 -3.13
CA LEU A 50 8.97 -5.55 -4.03
C LEU A 50 9.52 -5.45 -5.46
N PHE A 51 10.69 -4.83 -5.64
CA PHE A 51 11.22 -4.54 -6.98
C PHE A 51 11.66 -5.79 -7.72
N LEU A 52 12.44 -6.66 -7.08
CA LEU A 52 12.97 -7.89 -7.69
C LEU A 52 11.95 -9.03 -7.72
N SER A 53 10.70 -8.72 -7.40
CA SER A 53 9.55 -9.58 -7.64
C SER A 53 9.14 -9.63 -9.13
N ASP A 54 9.44 -8.56 -9.87
CA ASP A 54 9.15 -8.46 -11.30
C ASP A 54 10.31 -9.07 -12.13
N PRO A 55 10.05 -10.08 -12.98
CA PRO A 55 11.05 -10.62 -13.88
C PRO A 55 11.71 -9.59 -14.80
N GLU A 56 10.99 -8.51 -15.14
CA GLU A 56 11.56 -7.41 -15.92
C GLU A 56 12.60 -6.66 -15.10
N ASN A 57 12.26 -6.23 -13.88
CA ASN A 57 13.21 -5.59 -12.97
C ASN A 57 14.42 -6.50 -12.63
N VAL A 58 14.23 -7.82 -12.55
CA VAL A 58 15.34 -8.77 -12.37
C VAL A 58 16.27 -8.79 -13.57
N ARG A 59 15.74 -8.73 -14.80
CA ARG A 59 16.53 -8.65 -16.02
C ARG A 59 17.27 -7.31 -16.07
N ASP A 60 16.56 -6.22 -15.83
CA ASP A 60 17.07 -4.86 -15.95
C ASP A 60 18.16 -4.60 -14.89
N PHE A 61 17.97 -5.06 -13.65
CA PHE A 61 19.00 -5.02 -12.59
C PHE A 61 20.25 -5.81 -13.00
N ARG A 62 20.06 -6.99 -13.58
CA ARG A 62 21.20 -7.83 -14.03
C ARG A 62 21.99 -7.12 -15.13
N GLU A 63 21.31 -6.48 -16.07
CA GLU A 63 21.94 -5.76 -17.18
C GLU A 63 22.66 -4.50 -16.68
N GLU A 64 22.02 -3.72 -15.81
CA GLU A 64 22.59 -2.48 -15.25
C GLU A 64 23.88 -2.72 -14.46
N PHE A 65 23.92 -3.79 -13.67
CA PHE A 65 25.11 -4.14 -12.87
C PHE A 65 26.01 -5.20 -13.52
N ALA A 66 25.77 -5.54 -14.79
CA ALA A 66 26.52 -6.52 -15.57
C ALA A 66 26.72 -7.87 -14.85
N LEU A 67 25.67 -8.37 -14.19
CA LEU A 67 25.74 -9.58 -13.36
C LEU A 67 25.55 -10.86 -14.18
N ASP A 68 26.34 -11.88 -13.90
CA ASP A 68 26.07 -13.22 -14.40
C ASP A 68 24.88 -13.88 -13.64
N ARG A 69 24.45 -15.07 -14.11
CA ARG A 69 23.34 -15.81 -13.48
C ARG A 69 23.62 -16.19 -12.02
N ARG A 70 24.87 -16.48 -11.67
CA ARG A 70 25.28 -16.89 -10.33
C ARG A 70 25.31 -15.70 -9.38
N GLN A 71 25.83 -14.56 -9.81
CA GLN A 71 25.82 -13.30 -9.08
C GLN A 71 24.38 -12.85 -8.82
N MET A 72 23.52 -12.83 -9.85
CA MET A 72 22.11 -12.48 -9.67
C MET A 72 21.40 -13.47 -8.73
N GLY A 73 21.74 -14.76 -8.79
CA GLY A 73 21.24 -15.76 -7.84
C GLY A 73 21.58 -15.46 -6.38
N ARG A 74 22.75 -14.85 -6.11
CA ARG A 74 23.14 -14.40 -4.77
C ARG A 74 22.39 -13.16 -4.31
N VAL A 75 22.21 -12.17 -5.18
CA VAL A 75 21.37 -10.99 -4.91
C VAL A 75 19.95 -11.42 -4.51
N LEU A 76 19.32 -12.27 -5.33
CA LEU A 76 18.00 -12.82 -5.00
C LEU A 76 18.01 -13.67 -3.72
N GLY A 77 19.16 -14.28 -3.38
CA GLY A 77 19.36 -14.99 -2.11
C GLY A 77 19.34 -14.05 -0.90
N ALA A 78 19.98 -12.88 -1.00
CA ALA A 78 19.97 -11.84 0.02
C ALA A 78 18.54 -11.34 0.26
N VAL A 79 17.80 -11.03 -0.81
CA VAL A 79 16.40 -10.60 -0.73
C VAL A 79 15.51 -11.63 -0.04
N ARG A 80 15.66 -12.93 -0.35
CA ARG A 80 14.90 -13.98 0.34
C ARG A 80 15.24 -14.10 1.82
N ARG A 81 16.51 -13.87 2.20
CA ARG A 81 16.92 -13.85 3.61
C ARG A 81 16.34 -12.64 4.35
N GLU A 82 16.32 -11.48 3.71
CA GLU A 82 15.64 -10.27 4.20
C GLU A 82 14.18 -10.57 4.50
N GLU A 83 13.43 -11.05 3.51
CA GLU A 83 12.01 -11.37 3.63
C GLU A 83 11.75 -12.36 4.78
N ALA A 84 12.58 -13.40 4.89
CA ALA A 84 12.47 -14.36 5.99
C ALA A 84 12.78 -13.74 7.36
N ALA A 85 13.74 -12.82 7.45
CA ALA A 85 14.09 -12.13 8.70
C ALA A 85 13.00 -11.14 9.11
N LEU A 86 12.55 -10.30 8.18
CA LEU A 86 11.46 -9.35 8.36
C LEU A 86 10.15 -10.06 8.73
N GLY A 87 9.82 -11.18 8.08
CA GLY A 87 8.66 -12.00 8.43
C GLY A 87 8.72 -12.57 9.85
N ARG A 88 9.91 -12.92 10.36
CA ARG A 88 10.08 -13.34 11.78
C ARG A 88 9.85 -12.17 12.74
N LEU A 89 10.39 -10.98 12.43
CA LEU A 89 10.18 -9.78 13.24
C LEU A 89 8.69 -9.40 13.27
N GLN A 90 8.02 -9.46 12.12
CA GLN A 90 6.59 -9.21 12.04
C GLN A 90 5.80 -10.21 12.87
N ALA A 91 6.05 -11.52 12.72
CA ALA A 91 5.37 -12.55 13.49
C ALA A 91 5.61 -12.43 15.01
N GLU A 92 6.81 -12.03 15.43
CA GLU A 92 7.11 -11.73 16.83
C GLU A 92 6.29 -10.54 17.34
N SER A 93 6.23 -9.45 16.55
CA SER A 93 5.44 -8.26 16.89
C SER A 93 3.93 -8.55 16.93
N GLU A 94 3.43 -9.41 16.04
CA GLU A 94 2.02 -9.81 16.00
C GLU A 94 1.62 -10.59 17.25
N ARG A 95 2.53 -11.37 17.84
CA ARG A 95 2.29 -12.03 19.14
C ARG A 95 2.15 -11.02 20.27
N LEU A 96 2.95 -9.95 20.25
CA LEU A 96 2.82 -8.87 21.24
C LEU A 96 1.49 -8.14 21.11
N VAL A 97 1.08 -7.83 19.86
CA VAL A 97 -0.22 -7.22 19.57
C VAL A 97 -1.37 -8.14 20.00
N SER A 98 -1.30 -9.43 19.65
CA SER A 98 -2.37 -10.40 19.93
C SER A 98 -2.49 -10.71 21.43
N ALA A 99 -1.37 -10.76 22.16
CA ALA A 99 -1.36 -10.99 23.60
C ALA A 99 -1.92 -9.79 24.40
N ALA A 100 -1.99 -8.61 23.78
CA ALA A 100 -2.45 -7.40 24.44
C ALA A 100 -3.97 -7.40 24.71
N GLY A 101 -4.77 -8.22 24.01
CA GLY A 101 -6.23 -8.27 24.24
C GLY A 101 -6.88 -6.88 24.09
N GLU A 102 -7.65 -6.45 25.10
CA GLU A 102 -8.32 -5.13 25.15
C GLU A 102 -7.44 -4.00 25.71
N VAL A 103 -6.12 -4.17 25.73
CA VAL A 103 -5.20 -3.13 26.16
C VAL A 103 -5.25 -1.93 25.20
N PRO A 104 -5.25 -0.68 25.71
CA PRO A 104 -5.21 0.53 24.88
C PRO A 104 -4.05 0.52 23.86
N VAL A 105 -4.30 1.04 22.66
CA VAL A 105 -3.33 1.05 21.55
C VAL A 105 -2.01 1.73 21.96
N GLU A 106 -2.06 2.73 22.83
CA GLU A 106 -0.90 3.44 23.36
C GLU A 106 0.04 2.50 24.13
N ARG A 107 -0.52 1.61 24.96
CA ARG A 107 0.28 0.60 25.66
C ARG A 107 0.86 -0.41 24.68
N ILE A 108 0.14 -0.78 23.62
CA ILE A 108 0.67 -1.67 22.57
C ILE A 108 1.88 -0.99 21.88
N ARG A 109 1.75 0.30 21.54
CA ARG A 109 2.85 1.10 20.98
C ARG A 109 4.08 1.10 21.89
N ASP A 110 3.89 1.24 23.19
CA ASP A 110 4.99 1.19 24.16
C ASP A 110 5.68 -0.19 24.18
N HIS A 111 4.93 -1.28 24.07
CA HIS A 111 5.50 -2.63 23.98
C HIS A 111 6.27 -2.83 22.67
N ILE A 112 5.73 -2.35 21.55
CA ILE A 112 6.41 -2.38 20.25
C ILE A 112 7.70 -1.55 20.31
N ALA A 113 7.67 -0.35 20.88
CA ALA A 113 8.86 0.49 21.04
C ALA A 113 9.94 -0.22 21.89
N ARG A 114 9.57 -0.79 23.04
CA ARG A 114 10.48 -1.55 23.91
C ARG A 114 11.04 -2.82 23.25
N SER A 115 10.30 -3.45 22.36
CA SER A 115 10.79 -4.64 21.61
C SER A 115 11.93 -4.32 20.63
N GLY A 116 12.17 -3.03 20.34
CA GLY A 116 13.17 -2.60 19.37
C GLY A 116 12.83 -2.96 17.93
N TYR A 117 11.56 -3.28 17.63
CA TYR A 117 11.10 -3.76 16.31
C TYR A 117 11.65 -2.91 15.15
N ASN A 118 11.43 -1.58 15.17
CA ASN A 118 11.88 -0.69 14.09
C ASN A 118 13.41 -0.64 13.95
N THR A 119 14.15 -0.70 15.06
CA THR A 119 15.62 -0.75 15.01
C THR A 119 16.11 -2.07 14.40
N ARG A 120 15.47 -3.19 14.74
CA ARG A 120 15.79 -4.51 14.19
C ARG A 120 15.45 -4.60 12.69
N VAL A 121 14.33 -4.01 12.26
CA VAL A 121 13.96 -3.87 10.84
C VAL A 121 15.06 -3.14 10.08
N ARG A 122 15.45 -1.95 10.54
CA ARG A 122 16.51 -1.17 9.88
C ARG A 122 17.83 -1.94 9.80
N ALA A 123 18.22 -2.63 10.88
CA ALA A 123 19.43 -3.45 10.88
C ALA A 123 19.39 -4.57 9.82
N VAL A 124 18.23 -5.20 9.61
CA VAL A 124 18.05 -6.22 8.56
C VAL A 124 18.17 -5.60 7.16
N VAL A 125 17.54 -4.44 6.92
CA VAL A 125 17.58 -3.77 5.62
C VAL A 125 18.99 -3.29 5.28
N GLU A 126 19.69 -2.68 6.25
CA GLU A 126 21.09 -2.26 6.08
C GLU A 126 22.03 -3.45 5.80
N ALA A 127 21.85 -4.57 6.52
CA ALA A 127 22.62 -5.77 6.28
C ALA A 127 22.38 -6.36 4.88
N THR A 128 21.13 -6.37 4.42
CA THR A 128 20.78 -6.80 3.06
C THR A 128 21.40 -5.88 2.01
N ARG A 129 21.34 -4.56 2.19
CA ARG A 129 21.98 -3.61 1.27
C ARG A 129 23.48 -3.85 1.18
N ALA A 130 24.16 -4.04 2.31
CA ALA A 130 25.58 -4.36 2.35
C ALA A 130 25.90 -5.69 1.65
N GLU A 131 25.08 -6.72 1.86
CA GLU A 131 25.25 -8.01 1.19
C GLU A 131 25.05 -7.91 -0.33
N ILE A 132 24.04 -7.15 -0.80
CA ILE A 132 23.82 -6.92 -2.23
C ILE A 132 25.04 -6.21 -2.83
N LEU A 133 25.53 -5.14 -2.21
CA LEU A 133 26.71 -4.41 -2.69
C LEU A 133 27.95 -5.29 -2.79
N ALA A 134 28.14 -6.24 -1.87
CA ALA A 134 29.25 -7.20 -1.92
C ALA A 134 29.16 -8.18 -3.11
N HIS A 135 28.04 -8.21 -3.84
CA HIS A 135 27.85 -9.01 -5.04
C HIS A 135 27.87 -8.18 -6.33
N LEU A 136 27.86 -6.85 -6.23
CA LEU A 136 27.95 -5.93 -7.36
C LEU A 136 29.42 -5.57 -7.67
N PRO A 137 29.72 -5.03 -8.87
CA PRO A 137 31.03 -4.47 -9.16
C PRO A 137 31.46 -3.41 -8.12
N PRO A 138 32.75 -3.28 -7.78
CA PRO A 138 33.23 -2.24 -6.87
C PRO A 138 32.80 -0.84 -7.32
N GLY A 139 32.36 0.00 -6.37
CA GLY A 139 31.88 1.35 -6.67
C GLY A 139 30.42 1.44 -7.11
N SER A 140 29.67 0.33 -7.18
CA SER A 140 28.24 0.33 -7.57
C SER A 140 27.27 0.99 -6.58
N GLY A 141 27.77 1.63 -5.50
CA GLY A 141 26.93 2.21 -4.44
C GLY A 141 25.95 3.26 -4.95
N GLU A 142 26.46 4.28 -5.65
CA GLU A 142 25.64 5.34 -6.23
C GLU A 142 24.70 4.80 -7.33
N GLY A 143 25.19 3.85 -8.13
CA GLY A 143 24.36 3.18 -9.14
C GLY A 143 23.18 2.42 -8.53
N LEU A 144 23.41 1.69 -7.42
CA LEU A 144 22.35 0.99 -6.69
C LEU A 144 21.31 1.96 -6.12
N ASP A 145 21.77 3.06 -5.52
CA ASP A 145 20.87 4.08 -4.97
C ASP A 145 20.03 4.75 -6.07
N GLY A 146 20.66 5.08 -7.21
CA GLY A 146 19.96 5.60 -8.38
C GLY A 146 18.95 4.62 -8.97
N TRP A 147 19.27 3.32 -9.03
CA TRP A 147 18.32 2.29 -9.46
C TRP A 147 17.13 2.19 -8.51
N VAL A 148 17.40 2.14 -7.20
CA VAL A 148 16.36 2.09 -6.16
C VAL A 148 15.42 3.29 -6.25
N GLU A 149 15.96 4.50 -6.42
CA GLU A 149 15.17 5.73 -6.54
C GLU A 149 14.25 5.73 -7.78
N ARG A 150 14.76 5.25 -8.92
CA ARG A 150 13.96 5.13 -10.15
C ARG A 150 12.82 4.12 -9.98
N GLU A 151 13.12 2.92 -9.49
CA GLU A 151 12.11 1.88 -9.27
C GLU A 151 11.08 2.28 -8.21
N TRP A 152 11.52 2.93 -7.14
CA TRP A 152 10.63 3.49 -6.14
C TRP A 152 9.67 4.51 -6.73
N SER A 153 10.18 5.42 -7.55
CA SER A 153 9.37 6.42 -8.24
C SER A 153 8.34 5.78 -9.18
N VAL A 154 8.70 4.69 -9.88
CA VAL A 154 7.77 3.92 -10.71
C VAL A 154 6.66 3.29 -9.87
N GLU A 155 7.01 2.57 -8.81
CA GLU A 155 6.04 1.89 -7.94
C GLU A 155 5.12 2.87 -7.20
N ARG A 156 5.65 4.00 -6.70
CA ARG A 156 4.85 5.07 -6.10
C ARG A 156 3.82 5.63 -7.06
N ARG A 157 4.21 5.92 -8.31
CA ARG A 157 3.26 6.39 -9.34
C ARG A 157 2.20 5.33 -9.64
N ARG A 158 2.58 4.06 -9.75
CA ARG A 158 1.63 2.94 -9.94
C ARG A 158 0.66 2.80 -8.77
N ALA A 159 1.12 3.00 -7.53
CA ALA A 159 0.27 2.96 -6.34
C ALA A 159 -0.76 4.11 -6.34
N ARG A 160 -0.31 5.35 -6.63
CA ARG A 160 -1.17 6.54 -6.70
C ARG A 160 -2.19 6.49 -7.84
N ALA A 161 -1.73 6.25 -9.07
CA ALA A 161 -2.56 6.34 -10.27
C ALA A 161 -3.71 5.32 -10.31
N GLU A 162 -3.54 4.20 -9.60
CA GLU A 162 -4.44 3.06 -9.70
C GLU A 162 -5.24 2.81 -8.41
N SER A 163 -5.29 3.80 -7.50
CA SER A 163 -6.21 3.82 -6.35
C SER A 163 -7.66 3.98 -6.83
N THR A 164 -8.13 2.92 -7.48
CA THR A 164 -9.38 2.86 -8.24
C THR A 164 -10.35 1.97 -7.49
N HIS A 165 -11.58 2.48 -7.38
CA HIS A 165 -12.69 1.71 -6.86
C HIS A 165 -13.82 1.70 -7.87
N TRP A 166 -14.49 0.56 -7.96
CA TRP A 166 -15.62 0.38 -8.84
C TRP A 166 -16.82 0.01 -7.99
N LEU A 167 -17.90 0.79 -8.13
CA LEU A 167 -19.18 0.49 -7.51
C LEU A 167 -19.92 -0.52 -8.39
N ALA A 168 -20.01 -1.77 -7.95
CA ALA A 168 -20.84 -2.78 -8.60
C ALA A 168 -22.30 -2.62 -8.16
N SER A 169 -23.27 -3.26 -8.84
CA SER A 169 -24.70 -3.25 -8.45
C SER A 169 -24.89 -3.61 -6.97
N THR A 170 -24.06 -4.52 -6.48
CA THR A 170 -23.86 -4.82 -5.07
C THR A 170 -22.38 -4.66 -4.73
N GLY A 171 -22.05 -4.01 -3.61
CA GLY A 171 -20.67 -3.97 -3.12
C GLY A 171 -19.72 -2.99 -3.81
N VAL A 172 -18.46 -3.05 -3.36
CA VAL A 172 -17.34 -2.25 -3.86
C VAL A 172 -16.19 -3.13 -4.25
N THR A 173 -15.47 -2.78 -5.31
CA THR A 173 -14.23 -3.45 -5.69
C THR A 173 -13.06 -2.50 -5.54
N CYS A 174 -12.08 -2.87 -4.72
CA CYS A 174 -10.82 -2.15 -4.57
C CYS A 174 -9.69 -2.88 -5.30
N ARG A 175 -8.78 -2.14 -5.93
CA ARG A 175 -7.49 -2.68 -6.35
C ARG A 175 -6.47 -2.43 -5.24
N VAL A 176 -5.92 -3.50 -4.67
CA VAL A 176 -4.99 -3.42 -3.52
C VAL A 176 -3.81 -4.37 -3.69
N TYR A 177 -2.77 -4.18 -2.90
CA TYR A 177 -1.69 -5.15 -2.76
C TYR A 177 -2.13 -6.30 -1.84
N ALA A 178 -1.77 -7.51 -2.23
CA ALA A 178 -2.00 -8.73 -1.48
C ALA A 178 -0.67 -9.38 -1.13
N THR A 179 -0.57 -9.85 0.10
CA THR A 179 0.51 -10.69 0.64
C THR A 179 -0.04 -12.06 1.00
N TRP A 180 0.80 -12.93 1.54
CA TRP A 180 0.37 -14.23 2.03
C TRP A 180 0.79 -14.46 3.47
N TYR A 181 0.04 -15.33 4.14
CA TYR A 181 0.30 -15.71 5.51
C TYR A 181 -0.05 -17.18 5.76
N ARG A 182 0.38 -17.69 6.91
CA ARG A 182 -0.07 -19.00 7.41
C ARG A 182 -1.35 -18.80 8.20
N GLY A 183 -2.48 -19.02 7.52
CA GLY A 183 -3.81 -18.89 8.10
C GLY A 183 -4.10 -19.87 9.24
N HIS A 184 -5.09 -19.51 10.05
CA HIS A 184 -5.75 -20.38 11.01
C HIS A 184 -6.38 -21.58 10.31
N THR A 185 -6.98 -21.37 9.14
CA THR A 185 -7.41 -22.44 8.25
C THR A 185 -6.59 -22.48 6.96
N ARG A 186 -6.71 -23.59 6.21
CA ARG A 186 -6.03 -23.71 4.91
C ARG A 186 -6.54 -22.72 3.86
N TYR A 187 -7.78 -22.23 3.98
CA TYR A 187 -8.46 -21.46 2.92
C TYR A 187 -9.25 -20.30 3.49
N GLU A 188 -8.61 -19.14 3.53
CA GLU A 188 -9.17 -17.90 4.11
C GLU A 188 -8.37 -16.68 3.66
N VAL A 189 -8.87 -15.51 4.04
CA VAL A 189 -8.16 -14.24 3.95
C VAL A 189 -8.19 -13.51 5.28
N ALA A 190 -7.21 -12.63 5.48
CA ALA A 190 -7.26 -11.61 6.52
C ALA A 190 -7.62 -10.25 5.89
N LEU A 191 -8.45 -9.48 6.60
CA LEU A 191 -8.71 -8.08 6.27
C LEU A 191 -8.46 -7.20 7.50
N PRO A 192 -7.99 -5.94 7.33
CA PRO A 192 -7.48 -5.13 8.43
C PRO A 192 -8.57 -4.49 9.30
N HIS A 193 -9.65 -5.23 9.55
CA HIS A 193 -10.76 -4.77 10.38
C HIS A 193 -11.33 -5.91 11.23
N GLN A 194 -11.16 -5.80 12.54
CA GLN A 194 -11.45 -6.85 13.53
C GLN A 194 -12.90 -7.34 13.51
N LYS A 195 -13.85 -6.44 13.23
CA LYS A 195 -15.28 -6.78 13.12
C LYS A 195 -15.53 -7.93 12.15
N LEU A 196 -14.79 -8.01 11.03
CA LEU A 196 -15.03 -9.04 10.03
C LEU A 196 -14.69 -10.45 10.53
N LYS A 197 -13.68 -10.56 11.41
CA LYS A 197 -13.33 -11.82 12.07
C LYS A 197 -14.36 -12.19 13.13
N PHE A 198 -14.67 -11.26 14.04
CA PHE A 198 -15.44 -11.55 15.24
C PHE A 198 -16.94 -11.65 15.01
N ASP A 199 -17.52 -10.85 14.11
CA ASP A 199 -18.93 -11.02 13.69
C ASP A 199 -19.09 -12.25 12.78
N GLY A 200 -18.05 -12.57 11.99
CA GLY A 200 -18.07 -13.69 11.05
C GLY A 200 -19.02 -13.52 9.86
N GLY A 201 -19.10 -14.54 9.01
CA GLY A 201 -20.03 -14.57 7.85
C GLY A 201 -19.56 -13.81 6.60
N TYR A 202 -18.47 -13.06 6.66
CA TYR A 202 -17.95 -12.29 5.52
C TYR A 202 -17.13 -13.15 4.55
N ARG A 203 -17.31 -12.92 3.24
CA ARG A 203 -16.62 -13.61 2.13
C ARG A 203 -16.27 -12.67 0.97
N VAL A 204 -15.00 -12.39 0.70
CA VAL A 204 -14.63 -11.53 -0.44
C VAL A 204 -14.42 -12.35 -1.71
N ARG A 205 -14.58 -11.73 -2.88
CA ARG A 205 -14.10 -12.28 -4.15
C ARG A 205 -12.79 -11.59 -4.52
N ILE A 206 -11.72 -12.35 -4.63
CA ILE A 206 -10.42 -11.85 -5.08
C ILE A 206 -10.26 -12.25 -6.55
N SER A 207 -9.75 -11.33 -7.37
CA SER A 207 -9.50 -11.55 -8.79
C SER A 207 -8.13 -11.07 -9.22
N HIS A 208 -7.49 -11.82 -10.12
CA HIS A 208 -6.22 -11.47 -10.75
C HIS A 208 -6.13 -12.09 -12.14
N GLN A 209 -5.84 -11.27 -13.17
CA GLN A 209 -5.66 -11.72 -14.56
C GLN A 209 -6.79 -12.66 -15.05
N GLY A 210 -8.05 -12.26 -14.86
CA GLY A 210 -9.23 -13.00 -15.31
C GLY A 210 -9.62 -14.21 -14.44
N ARG A 211 -8.80 -14.61 -13.47
CA ARG A 211 -9.11 -15.69 -12.52
C ARG A 211 -9.63 -15.10 -11.22
N SER A 212 -10.55 -15.80 -10.55
CA SER A 212 -11.11 -15.34 -9.28
C SER A 212 -11.32 -16.47 -8.27
N ALA A 213 -11.40 -16.10 -7.00
CA ALA A 213 -11.68 -16.99 -5.89
C ALA A 213 -12.54 -16.27 -4.84
N TRP A 214 -13.60 -16.92 -4.39
CA TRP A 214 -14.30 -16.52 -3.17
C TRP A 214 -13.60 -17.12 -1.97
N ALA A 215 -13.38 -16.32 -0.92
CA ALA A 215 -12.75 -16.78 0.31
C ALA A 215 -13.41 -16.15 1.55
N PRO A 216 -13.58 -16.91 2.64
CA PRO A 216 -14.06 -16.36 3.89
C PRO A 216 -13.00 -15.45 4.53
N VAL A 217 -13.46 -14.39 5.20
CA VAL A 217 -12.62 -13.57 6.06
C VAL A 217 -12.59 -14.25 7.44
N LYS A 218 -11.40 -14.61 7.92
CA LYS A 218 -11.22 -15.35 9.18
C LYS A 218 -10.19 -14.74 10.11
N GLU A 219 -9.38 -13.82 9.61
CA GLU A 219 -8.31 -13.20 10.37
C GLU A 219 -8.30 -11.67 10.22
N VAL A 220 -7.61 -11.01 11.16
CA VAL A 220 -7.44 -9.55 11.18
C VAL A 220 -6.04 -9.20 10.70
N GLY A 221 -5.95 -8.25 9.78
CA GLY A 221 -4.70 -7.81 9.17
C GLY A 221 -4.84 -7.71 7.65
N PRO A 222 -3.85 -7.19 6.91
CA PRO A 222 -2.48 -6.90 7.35
C PRO A 222 -2.34 -5.58 8.12
N TRP A 223 -1.31 -5.50 8.97
CA TRP A 223 -0.84 -4.29 9.71
C TRP A 223 -1.79 -3.69 10.74
N ASN A 224 -3.03 -3.40 10.36
CA ASN A 224 -4.03 -2.70 11.17
C ASN A 224 -5.20 -3.61 11.57
N THR A 225 -5.97 -3.17 12.56
CA THR A 225 -7.17 -3.90 13.04
C THR A 225 -8.46 -3.09 12.93
N ARG A 226 -8.39 -1.83 12.50
CA ARG A 226 -9.54 -0.93 12.33
C ARG A 226 -9.49 -0.14 11.04
N ASP A 227 -8.76 -0.63 10.04
CA ASP A 227 -8.70 -0.03 8.71
C ASP A 227 -9.70 -0.69 7.76
N ASN A 228 -10.93 -0.18 7.73
CA ASN A 228 -11.96 -0.56 6.76
C ASN A 228 -11.88 0.29 5.48
N TYR A 229 -10.70 0.36 4.85
CA TYR A 229 -10.41 1.21 3.68
C TYR A 229 -11.40 1.07 2.50
N TRP A 230 -12.17 -0.02 2.42
CA TRP A 230 -13.22 -0.21 1.41
C TRP A 230 -14.48 0.64 1.67
N GLN A 231 -14.61 1.26 2.84
CA GLN A 231 -15.70 2.18 3.15
C GLN A 231 -15.44 3.57 2.57
N SER A 232 -16.51 4.35 2.37
CA SER A 232 -16.35 5.78 2.11
C SER A 232 -15.79 6.48 3.35
N ARG A 233 -15.19 7.66 3.16
CA ARG A 233 -14.55 8.44 4.24
C ARG A 233 -15.45 8.59 5.48
N ARG A 234 -16.74 8.84 5.26
CA ARG A 234 -17.74 9.00 6.34
C ARG A 234 -17.93 7.75 7.23
N TYR A 235 -17.65 6.57 6.70
CA TYR A 235 -17.86 5.29 7.40
C TYR A 235 -16.55 4.55 7.67
N ARG A 236 -15.41 5.22 7.51
CA ARG A 236 -14.10 4.64 7.82
C ARG A 236 -13.83 4.81 9.31
N ASP A 237 -13.44 3.73 9.98
CA ASP A 237 -13.25 3.67 11.44
C ASP A 237 -11.95 4.37 11.89
N MET A 238 -10.92 4.34 11.03
CA MET A 238 -9.64 5.02 11.20
C MET A 238 -9.14 5.51 9.84
N TRP A 239 -8.28 6.54 9.85
CA TRP A 239 -7.63 7.06 8.64
C TRP A 239 -8.64 7.60 7.61
N ASP A 240 -9.67 8.30 8.11
CA ASP A 240 -10.80 8.85 7.32
C ASP A 240 -10.40 10.00 6.39
N ASP A 241 -9.17 10.49 6.52
CA ASP A 241 -8.49 11.40 5.62
C ASP A 241 -7.97 10.71 4.35
N LEU A 242 -7.69 9.41 4.41
CA LEU A 242 -7.25 8.63 3.25
C LEU A 242 -8.42 8.32 2.29
N PRO A 243 -8.19 8.35 0.97
CA PRO A 243 -9.20 7.97 -0.01
C PRO A 243 -9.72 6.54 0.17
N ARG A 244 -10.97 6.30 -0.26
CA ARG A 244 -11.55 4.95 -0.35
C ARG A 244 -10.67 4.06 -1.23
N CYS A 245 -10.51 2.80 -0.83
CA CYS A 245 -9.64 1.81 -1.45
C CYS A 245 -8.13 2.12 -1.39
N VAL A 246 -7.71 3.01 -0.48
CA VAL A 246 -6.31 3.19 -0.09
C VAL A 246 -6.14 2.64 1.33
N PRO A 247 -5.62 1.41 1.49
CA PRO A 247 -5.23 0.89 2.79
C PRO A 247 -4.20 1.80 3.45
N GLU A 248 -4.25 1.94 4.77
CA GLU A 248 -3.28 2.76 5.47
C GLU A 248 -1.86 2.23 5.30
N ALA A 249 -1.67 0.90 5.30
CA ALA A 249 -0.37 0.29 5.05
C ALA A 249 0.23 0.68 3.67
N GLN A 250 -0.63 0.86 2.65
CA GLN A 250 -0.17 1.35 1.35
C GLN A 250 0.32 2.80 1.44
N ALA A 251 -0.42 3.65 2.14
CA ALA A 251 -0.06 5.05 2.33
C ALA A 251 1.21 5.19 3.21
N ALA A 252 1.33 4.40 4.27
CA ALA A 252 2.50 4.36 5.14
C ALA A 252 3.74 3.90 4.37
N TYR A 253 3.60 2.86 3.52
CA TYR A 253 4.71 2.35 2.74
C TYR A 253 5.20 3.36 1.70
N PHE A 254 4.31 3.90 0.85
CA PHE A 254 4.71 4.73 -0.31
C PHE A 254 4.77 6.23 -0.03
N GLU A 255 4.02 6.73 0.94
CA GLU A 255 3.82 8.17 1.18
C GLU A 255 4.26 8.62 2.57
N ASP A 256 4.92 7.73 3.33
CA ASP A 256 5.34 7.97 4.72
C ASP A 256 4.19 8.43 5.64
N TYR A 257 2.96 8.08 5.27
CA TYR A 257 1.78 8.34 6.09
C TYR A 257 1.96 7.72 7.47
N ASN A 258 1.52 8.44 8.52
CA ASN A 258 1.75 8.05 9.92
C ASN A 258 3.25 7.78 10.24
N GLY A 259 4.17 8.47 9.56
CA GLY A 259 5.62 8.28 9.69
C GLY A 259 6.08 6.89 9.24
N GLY A 260 5.38 6.32 8.25
CA GLY A 260 5.67 5.01 7.68
C GLY A 260 5.32 3.84 8.58
N LYS A 261 4.45 4.04 9.57
CA LYS A 261 4.10 3.06 10.61
C LYS A 261 2.63 2.71 10.60
N ASP A 262 2.29 1.52 11.10
CA ASP A 262 0.91 1.11 11.32
C ASP A 262 0.33 1.72 12.61
N GLN A 263 -0.93 1.38 12.93
CA GLN A 263 -1.62 1.85 14.14
C GLN A 263 -0.88 1.53 15.45
N PHE A 264 -0.02 0.49 15.46
CA PHE A 264 0.75 0.03 16.63
C PHE A 264 2.18 0.59 16.67
N GLY A 265 2.56 1.46 15.72
CA GLY A 265 3.88 2.07 15.67
C GLY A 265 4.97 1.18 15.06
N ARG A 266 4.59 0.07 14.43
CA ARG A 266 5.51 -0.79 13.66
C ARG A 266 5.72 -0.18 12.29
N GLU A 267 6.98 -0.10 11.87
CA GLU A 267 7.30 0.26 10.49
C GLU A 267 6.65 -0.73 9.52
N VAL A 268 5.88 -0.20 8.58
CA VAL A 268 5.17 -0.99 7.57
C VAL A 268 6.19 -1.49 6.54
N LEU A 269 6.23 -2.81 6.36
CA LEU A 269 7.23 -3.48 5.53
C LEU A 269 6.74 -3.77 4.11
N ASN A 270 5.44 -3.67 3.86
CA ASN A 270 4.83 -3.87 2.55
C ASN A 270 3.47 -3.15 2.47
N PRO A 271 2.99 -2.80 1.26
CA PRO A 271 1.77 -2.00 1.08
C PRO A 271 0.45 -2.81 1.15
N ALA A 272 0.45 -4.00 1.73
CA ALA A 272 -0.67 -4.92 1.63
C ALA A 272 -1.96 -4.38 2.26
N GLY A 273 -3.09 -4.58 1.57
CA GLY A 273 -4.44 -4.36 2.10
C GLY A 273 -5.20 -5.67 2.40
N VAL A 274 -4.68 -6.81 1.94
CA VAL A 274 -5.29 -8.13 2.16
C VAL A 274 -4.20 -9.21 2.27
N ASP A 275 -4.36 -10.13 3.20
CA ASP A 275 -3.54 -11.35 3.24
C ASP A 275 -4.32 -12.56 2.74
N LEU A 276 -3.68 -13.36 1.91
CA LEU A 276 -4.26 -14.58 1.35
C LEU A 276 -3.58 -15.82 1.92
N THR A 277 -4.32 -16.87 2.24
CA THR A 277 -3.65 -18.17 2.33
C THR A 277 -3.22 -18.64 0.95
N LEU A 278 -2.15 -19.45 0.91
CA LEU A 278 -1.63 -19.97 -0.36
C LEU A 278 -2.64 -20.86 -1.12
N ALA A 279 -3.66 -21.40 -0.46
CA ALA A 279 -4.73 -22.15 -1.13
C ALA A 279 -5.68 -21.21 -1.90
N VAL A 280 -6.02 -20.04 -1.35
CA VAL A 280 -6.78 -18.99 -2.05
C VAL A 280 -5.98 -18.49 -3.26
N ALA A 281 -4.70 -18.17 -3.05
CA ALA A 281 -3.79 -17.79 -4.14
C ALA A 281 -3.68 -18.89 -5.21
N GLY A 282 -3.74 -20.16 -4.82
CA GLY A 282 -3.71 -21.31 -5.73
C GLY A 282 -4.92 -21.35 -6.68
N ARG A 283 -6.12 -21.03 -6.20
CA ARG A 283 -7.33 -20.98 -7.05
C ARG A 283 -7.22 -19.94 -8.17
N MET A 284 -6.55 -18.83 -7.89
CA MET A 284 -6.29 -17.76 -8.86
C MET A 284 -5.03 -18.00 -9.71
N GLY A 285 -4.29 -19.08 -9.50
CA GLY A 285 -3.04 -19.35 -10.23
C GLY A 285 -1.88 -18.42 -9.86
N ILE A 286 -1.97 -17.71 -8.73
CA ILE A 286 -0.93 -16.76 -8.29
C ILE A 286 -0.10 -17.28 -7.11
N LYS A 287 -0.34 -18.50 -6.61
CA LYS A 287 0.41 -19.09 -5.48
C LYS A 287 1.93 -18.93 -5.63
N ARG A 288 2.50 -19.40 -6.74
CA ARG A 288 3.96 -19.32 -6.97
C ARG A 288 4.44 -17.88 -7.11
N LYS A 289 3.65 -17.02 -7.78
CA LYS A 289 3.96 -15.59 -7.89
C LYS A 289 4.04 -15.00 -6.48
N LEU A 290 3.01 -15.16 -5.67
CA LEU A 290 2.93 -14.60 -4.32
C LEU A 290 4.03 -15.15 -3.38
N GLN A 291 4.37 -16.44 -3.46
CA GLN A 291 5.48 -17.03 -2.70
C GLN A 291 6.86 -16.51 -3.10
N ASN A 292 7.05 -16.17 -4.38
CA ASN A 292 8.35 -15.71 -4.90
C ASN A 292 8.50 -14.19 -4.81
N ARG A 293 7.37 -13.48 -4.88
CA ARG A 293 7.29 -12.03 -4.98
C ARG A 293 7.01 -11.34 -3.64
N GLY A 294 6.52 -12.09 -2.65
CA GLY A 294 6.02 -11.56 -1.38
C GLY A 294 4.68 -10.81 -1.53
N VAL A 295 4.55 -9.97 -2.56
CA VAL A 295 3.43 -9.08 -2.79
C VAL A 295 2.94 -9.13 -4.24
N ILE A 296 1.62 -9.02 -4.44
CA ILE A 296 1.01 -8.94 -5.77
C ILE A 296 -0.23 -8.06 -5.73
N ARG A 297 -0.51 -7.30 -6.79
CA ARG A 297 -1.75 -6.53 -6.87
C ARG A 297 -2.92 -7.41 -7.27
N VAL A 298 -4.06 -7.23 -6.62
CA VAL A 298 -5.31 -7.96 -6.89
C VAL A 298 -6.50 -7.02 -6.84
N TYR A 299 -7.63 -7.45 -7.40
CA TYR A 299 -8.91 -6.82 -7.16
C TYR A 299 -9.65 -7.58 -6.07
N VAL A 300 -10.14 -6.89 -5.04
CA VAL A 300 -10.95 -7.46 -3.97
C VAL A 300 -12.33 -6.84 -4.02
N HIS A 301 -13.33 -7.69 -4.17
CA HIS A 301 -14.73 -7.33 -4.17
C HIS A 301 -15.38 -7.64 -2.82
N TYR A 302 -15.99 -6.61 -2.23
CA TYR A 302 -16.65 -6.61 -0.94
C TYR A 302 -18.17 -6.49 -1.13
N PRO A 303 -18.91 -7.61 -1.25
CA PRO A 303 -20.33 -7.57 -1.63
C PRO A 303 -21.26 -6.98 -0.56
N TRP A 304 -20.84 -6.92 0.70
CA TRP A 304 -21.61 -6.35 1.84
C TRP A 304 -21.44 -4.84 2.00
N VAL A 305 -20.55 -4.22 1.24
CA VAL A 305 -20.26 -2.79 1.41
C VAL A 305 -21.31 -1.99 0.65
N GLN A 306 -21.97 -1.09 1.36
CA GLN A 306 -22.93 -0.18 0.73
C GLN A 306 -22.20 0.85 -0.15
N ARG A 307 -22.89 1.29 -1.20
CA ARG A 307 -22.34 2.25 -2.17
C ARG A 307 -22.03 3.58 -1.52
#